data_AF-A0A3A4XJZ4-F1
#
_entry.id   AF-A0A3A4XJZ4-F1
#
_cell.length_a   1.000
_cell.length_b   1.000
_cell.length_c   1.000
_cell.angle_alpha   90.00
_cell.angle_beta   90.00
_cell.angle_gamma   90.00
#
_symmetry.space_group_name_H-M   'P 1'
#
loop_
_entity.id
_entity.type
_entity.pdbx_description
1 polymer ?
#
loop_
_entity_poly.entity_id
_entity_poly.type
_entity_poly.pdbx_seq_one_letter_code
_entity_poly.pdbx_strand_id
1 'polypeptide(L)'
;MSIVRAAIVQDYPVVFDLEATLAKVRDLVREAAHLGAGLVVFPEAFVSGYPKGLDFGARIGMRLPGGREDFRRYFQSAIDVPGPATAAMGDAARES
;
A
#
# COMPACT_ATOMS: atom_id res chain seq x y z
N MET A 1 -28.32 -18.73 5.51
CA MET A 1 -26.85 -18.65 5.41
C MET A 1 -26.54 -17.54 4.43
N SER A 2 -25.80 -16.50 4.82
CA SER A 2 -25.44 -15.40 3.91
C SER A 2 -24.25 -15.80 3.06
N ILE A 3 -24.36 -15.67 1.74
CA ILE A 3 -23.25 -15.89 0.81
C ILE A 3 -22.49 -14.56 0.69
N VAL A 4 -21.17 -14.59 0.92
CA VAL A 4 -20.28 -13.43 0.72
C VAL A 4 -19.41 -13.70 -0.51
N ARG A 5 -19.39 -12.75 -1.45
CA ARG A 5 -18.42 -12.75 -2.55
C ARG A 5 -17.19 -11.97 -2.09
N ALA A 6 -16.01 -12.57 -2.26
CA ALA A 6 -14.74 -11.93 -1.94
C ALA A 6 -13.88 -11.78 -3.21
N ALA A 7 -13.04 -10.75 -3.23
CA ALA A 7 -12.06 -10.50 -4.27
C ALA A 7 -10.65 -10.46 -3.68
N ILE A 8 -9.67 -10.91 -4.45
CA ILE A 8 -8.25 -10.80 -4.14
C ILE A 8 -7.61 -9.87 -5.17
N VAL A 9 -6.80 -8.93 -4.70
CA VAL A 9 -6.04 -8.03 -5.57
C VAL A 9 -4.70 -8.67 -5.89
N GLN A 10 -4.40 -8.80 -7.18
CA GLN A 10 -3.09 -9.22 -7.67
C GLN A 10 -2.45 -8.06 -8.43
N ASP A 11 -1.82 -7.15 -7.69
CA ASP A 11 -1.22 -5.94 -8.23
C ASP A 11 -0.02 -5.50 -7.35
N TYR A 12 0.57 -4.34 -7.62
CA TYR A 12 1.69 -3.75 -6.89
C TYR A 12 1.46 -2.25 -6.56
N PRO A 13 2.09 -1.71 -5.50
CA PRO A 13 2.04 -0.28 -5.18
C PRO A 13 2.69 0.60 -6.25
N VAL A 14 2.37 1.89 -6.24
CA VAL A 14 3.27 2.88 -6.81
C VAL A 14 4.40 3.10 -5.80
N VAL A 15 5.57 2.50 -6.08
CA VAL A 15 6.65 2.33 -5.10
C VAL A 15 7.10 3.68 -4.52
N PHE A 16 7.03 3.78 -3.19
CA PHE A 16 7.36 4.97 -2.40
C PHE A 16 6.54 6.23 -2.73
N ASP A 17 5.36 6.06 -3.34
CA ASP A 17 4.38 7.12 -3.55
C ASP A 17 3.06 6.73 -2.86
N LEU A 18 2.87 7.28 -1.67
CA LEU A 18 1.72 6.98 -0.83
C LEU A 18 0.42 7.45 -1.48
N GLU A 19 0.38 8.69 -1.98
CA GLU A 19 -0.84 9.28 -2.54
C GLU A 19 -1.29 8.55 -3.81
N ALA A 20 -0.36 8.26 -4.71
CA ALA A 20 -0.67 7.49 -5.91
C ALA A 20 -1.11 6.07 -5.58
N THR A 21 -0.52 5.45 -4.56
CA THR A 21 -0.94 4.11 -4.10
C THR A 21 -2.32 4.13 -3.45
N LEU A 22 -2.66 5.13 -2.63
CA LEU A 22 -4.00 5.26 -2.04
C LEU A 22 -5.07 5.52 -3.10
N ALA A 23 -4.76 6.32 -4.13
CA ALA A 23 -5.63 6.48 -5.29
C ALA A 23 -5.88 5.13 -5.99
N LYS A 24 -4.84 4.34 -6.21
CA LYS A 24 -4.93 2.99 -6.79
C LYS A 24 -5.75 2.03 -5.92
N VAL A 25 -5.57 2.06 -4.59
CA VAL A 25 -6.38 1.27 -3.65
C VAL A 25 -7.86 1.60 -3.81
N ARG A 26 -8.23 2.88 -3.84
CA ARG A 26 -9.62 3.30 -4.04
C ARG A 26 -10.19 2.78 -5.35
N ASP A 27 -9.44 2.87 -6.44
CA ASP A 27 -9.92 2.43 -7.76
C ASP A 27 -10.11 0.91 -7.81
N LEU A 28 -9.19 0.13 -7.23
CA LEU A 28 -9.28 -1.33 -7.13
C LEU A 28 -10.45 -1.80 -6.23
N VAL A 29 -10.70 -1.12 -5.11
CA VAL A 29 -11.85 -1.42 -4.24
C VAL A 29 -13.16 -1.14 -4.98
N ARG A 30 -13.27 0.00 -5.68
CA ARG A 30 -14.45 0.34 -6.49
C ARG A 30 -14.70 -0.68 -7.59
N GLU A 31 -13.66 -1.11 -8.28
CA GLU A 31 -13.78 -2.17 -9.30
C GLU A 31 -14.30 -3.48 -8.71
N ALA A 32 -13.72 -3.95 -7.61
CA ALA A 32 -14.16 -5.17 -6.94
C ALA A 32 -15.60 -5.09 -6.45
N ALA A 33 -16.02 -3.94 -5.93
CA ALA A 33 -17.38 -3.71 -5.48
C ALA A 33 -18.38 -3.66 -6.64
N HIS A 34 -18.01 -3.06 -7.80
CA HIS A 34 -18.82 -3.13 -9.02
C HIS A 34 -19.04 -4.58 -9.51
N LEU A 35 -18.10 -5.50 -9.20
CA LEU A 35 -18.23 -6.94 -9.46
C LEU A 35 -18.99 -7.69 -8.35
N GLY A 36 -19.50 -6.96 -7.35
CA GLY A 36 -20.32 -7.47 -6.25
C GLY A 36 -19.53 -8.08 -5.10
N ALA A 37 -18.23 -7.79 -4.96
CA ALA A 37 -17.44 -8.25 -3.81
C ALA A 37 -17.82 -7.47 -2.54
N GLY A 38 -18.11 -8.19 -1.46
CA GLY A 38 -18.31 -7.62 -0.11
C GLY A 38 -17.05 -7.68 0.77
N LEU A 39 -15.96 -8.24 0.26
CA LEU A 39 -14.65 -8.28 0.91
C LEU A 39 -13.56 -8.22 -0.16
N VAL A 40 -12.58 -7.34 0.02
CA VAL A 40 -11.42 -7.20 -0.86
C VAL A 40 -10.15 -7.39 -0.04
N VAL A 41 -9.24 -8.25 -0.49
CA VAL A 41 -7.97 -8.53 0.20
C VAL A 41 -6.80 -8.08 -0.67
N PHE A 42 -5.88 -7.34 -0.07
CA PHE A 42 -4.66 -6.83 -0.71
C PHE A 42 -3.42 -7.65 -0.33
N PRO A 43 -2.38 -7.65 -1.17
CA PRO A 43 -1.08 -8.22 -0.83
C PRO A 43 -0.40 -7.54 0.36
N GLU A 44 0.61 -8.21 0.92
CA GLU A 44 1.47 -7.66 1.97
C GLU A 44 2.22 -6.39 1.50
N ALA A 45 2.37 -5.41 2.39
CA ALA A 45 3.12 -4.17 2.18
C ALA A 45 2.66 -3.32 0.98
N PHE A 46 1.38 -3.42 0.59
CA PHE A 46 0.84 -2.77 -0.62
C PHE A 46 0.77 -1.24 -0.57
N VAL A 47 0.85 -0.58 0.60
CA VAL A 47 0.64 0.89 0.70
C VAL A 47 1.88 1.71 0.34
N SER A 48 3.07 1.21 0.64
CA SER A 48 4.36 1.88 0.34
C SER A 48 5.20 1.06 -0.63
N GLY A 49 5.16 -0.27 -0.48
CA GLY A 49 5.99 -1.22 -1.20
C GLY A 49 6.94 -1.98 -0.29
N TYR A 50 7.24 -3.20 -0.71
CA TYR A 50 8.26 -4.03 -0.08
C TYR A 50 9.62 -3.75 -0.76
N PRO A 51 10.66 -3.28 -0.04
CA PRO A 51 11.92 -2.82 -0.62
C PRO A 51 12.84 -3.97 -1.04
N LYS A 52 12.35 -4.89 -1.87
CA LYS A 52 13.11 -6.06 -2.32
C LYS A 52 14.35 -5.62 -3.10
N GLY A 53 15.51 -6.09 -2.65
CA GLY A 53 16.81 -5.82 -3.29
C GLY A 53 17.51 -4.55 -2.82
N LEU A 54 16.86 -3.73 -1.99
CA LEU A 54 17.52 -2.59 -1.33
C LEU A 54 18.25 -3.06 -0.08
N ASP A 55 19.56 -2.79 -0.01
CA ASP A 55 20.40 -3.03 1.17
C ASP A 55 20.64 -1.73 1.98
N PHE A 56 20.03 -0.63 1.53
CA PHE A 56 20.17 0.72 2.06
C PHE A 56 21.64 1.18 2.21
N GLY A 57 22.55 0.64 1.39
CA GLY A 57 23.98 0.94 1.47
C GLY A 57 24.60 0.74 2.85
N ALA A 58 24.02 -0.15 3.66
CA ALA A 58 24.32 -0.35 5.08
C ALA A 58 25.09 -1.66 5.36
N ARG A 59 25.90 -2.12 4.40
CA ARG A 59 26.75 -3.31 4.54
C ARG A 59 27.91 -3.05 5.50
N ILE A 60 28.07 -3.88 6.53
CA ILE A 60 29.22 -3.91 7.47
C ILE A 60 29.87 -2.53 7.73
N GLY A 61 29.23 -1.71 8.57
CA GLY A 61 29.76 -0.39 8.95
C GLY A 61 29.64 0.70 7.87
N MET A 62 29.34 0.37 6.61
CA MET A 62 29.13 1.36 5.56
C MET A 62 27.85 2.18 5.79
N ARG A 63 27.88 3.43 5.33
CA ARG A 63 26.77 4.39 5.37
C ARG A 63 26.79 5.21 4.08
N LEU A 64 26.43 4.58 2.96
CA LEU A 64 26.44 5.26 1.67
C LEU A 64 25.37 6.36 1.61
N PRO A 65 25.65 7.53 1.00
CA PRO A 65 24.65 8.59 0.83
C PRO A 65 23.37 8.13 0.13
N GLY A 66 23.48 7.34 -0.94
CA GLY A 66 22.31 6.81 -1.66
C GLY A 66 21.42 5.94 -0.79
N GLY A 67 22.01 5.15 0.11
CA GLY A 67 21.26 4.31 1.04
C GLY A 67 20.43 5.10 2.06
N ARG A 68 20.93 6.27 2.49
CA ARG A 68 20.15 7.20 3.34
C ARG A 68 18.99 7.80 2.57
N GLU A 69 19.18 8.09 1.29
CA GLU A 69 18.12 8.61 0.42
C GLU A 69 17.03 7.55 0.17
N ASP A 70 17.41 6.30 -0.11
CA ASP A 70 16.46 5.19 -0.24
C ASP A 70 15.66 4.98 1.04
N PHE A 71 16.34 5.01 2.21
CA PHE A 71 15.67 4.90 3.49
C PHE A 71 14.72 6.09 3.73
N ARG A 72 15.15 7.32 3.42
CA ARG A 72 14.32 8.52 3.56
C ARG A 72 13.04 8.41 2.74
N ARG A 73 13.15 7.99 1.47
CA ARG A 73 11.99 7.79 0.58
C ARG A 73 11.04 6.73 1.14
N TYR A 74 11.56 5.58 1.54
CA TYR A 74 10.77 4.49 2.12
C TYR A 74 10.07 4.90 3.43
N PHE A 75 10.77 5.63 4.29
CA PHE A 75 10.22 6.12 5.55
C PHE A 75 9.12 7.17 5.31
N GLN A 76 9.33 8.08 4.37
CA GLN A 76 8.36 9.14 4.05
C GLN A 76 7.09 8.63 3.39
N SER A 77 7.12 7.46 2.75
CA SER A 77 5.92 6.82 2.20
C SER A 77 5.23 5.87 3.19
N ALA A 78 5.72 5.75 4.42
CA ALA A 78 5.04 5.00 5.48
C ALA A 78 3.80 5.77 5.98
N ILE A 79 2.92 5.06 6.69
CA ILE A 79 1.69 5.64 7.24
C ILE A 79 1.70 5.58 8.76
N ASP A 80 1.07 6.57 9.38
CA ASP A 80 0.68 6.50 10.79
C ASP A 80 -0.66 5.75 10.93
N VAL A 81 -0.84 5.08 12.08
CA VAL A 81 -2.08 4.42 12.46
C VAL A 81 -2.44 4.82 13.89
N PRO A 82 -3.59 5.47 14.13
CA PRO A 82 -4.53 6.00 13.13
C PRO A 82 -3.95 7.23 12.40
N GLY A 83 -4.42 7.49 11.18
CA GLY A 83 -3.98 8.64 10.39
C GLY A 83 -4.74 8.86 9.08
N PRO A 84 -4.38 9.90 8.30
CA PRO A 84 -5.05 10.25 7.05
C PRO A 84 -5.16 9.09 6.06
N ALA A 85 -4.10 8.29 5.90
CA ALA A 85 -4.10 7.14 5.01
C ALA A 85 -5.12 6.07 5.44
N THR A 86 -5.21 5.77 6.74
CA THR A 86 -6.23 4.83 7.25
C THR A 86 -7.65 5.38 7.12
N ALA A 87 -7.85 6.70 7.24
CA ALA A 87 -9.13 7.34 6.99
C ALA A 87 -9.54 7.21 5.52
N ALA A 88 -8.63 7.52 4.59
CA ALA A 88 -8.86 7.39 3.15
C ALA A 88 -9.19 5.95 2.72
N MET A 89 -8.49 4.94 3.26
CA MET A 89 -8.84 3.54 3.02
C MET A 89 -10.22 3.19 3.61
N GLY A 90 -10.56 3.74 4.77
CA GLY A 90 -11.90 3.61 5.36
C GLY A 90 -13.00 4.26 4.53
N ASP A 91 -12.73 5.42 3.91
CA ASP A 91 -13.65 6.10 2.99
C ASP A 91 -13.85 5.26 1.72
N ALA A 92 -12.77 4.74 1.12
CA ALA A 92 -12.86 3.83 -0.03
C ALA A 92 -13.74 2.60 0.27
N ALA A 93 -13.65 2.03 1.48
CA ALA A 93 -14.49 0.91 1.88
C ALA A 93 -15.96 1.29 2.13
N ARG A 94 -16.25 2.53 2.54
CA ARG A 94 -17.62 3.03 2.77
C ARG A 94 -18.35 3.43 1.49
N GLU A 95 -17.60 3.96 0.53
CA GLU A 95 -18.14 4.49 -0.73
C GLU A 95 -18.37 3.43 -1.81
N SER A 96 -17.85 2.21 -1.60
CA SER A 96 -17.87 1.12 -2.60
C SER A 96 -19.06 0.19 -2.41
#